data_AF-A0A9W8HUV2-F1
#
_entry.id   AF-A0A9W8HUV2-F1
#
_cell.length_a   1.000
_cell.length_b   1.000
_cell.length_c   1.000
_cell.angle_alpha   90.00
_cell.angle_beta   90.00
_cell.angle_gamma   90.00
#
_symmetry.space_group_name_H-M   'P 1'
#
loop_
_entity.id
_entity.type
_entity.pdbx_description
1 polymer ?
#
loop_
_entity_poly.entity_id
_entity_poly.type
_entity_poly.pdbx_seq_one_letter_code
_entity_poly.pdbx_strand_id
1 'polypeptide(L)'
;RFRRLKKERRDKWKDSKKSKSANANDGDLISDNELDPTIANDNFFTYSSEDENQQSTYQTKKSGGSKKGARETKSQRKQRQNIEAKEHAELELLLDGPESSRKHFDLNEIVKAEKKKGRKRDKHAKNTVEDDFKLDVNDPRFGALFNSHNFAIDPNNPNFKKTKAMKELLSESRKRHKTSFD
;
A
#
# COMPACT_ATOMS: atom_id res chain seq x y z
N ARG A 1 30.66 18.49 12.09
CA ARG A 1 30.44 17.02 12.19
C ARG A 1 29.18 16.54 11.44
N PHE A 2 28.01 17.16 11.61
CA PHE A 2 26.73 16.72 11.00
C PHE A 2 26.71 16.65 9.44
N ARG A 3 27.32 17.61 8.74
CA ARG A 3 27.36 17.61 7.26
C ARG A 3 28.13 16.42 6.66
N ARG A 4 29.17 15.93 7.35
CA ARG A 4 29.96 14.77 6.92
C ARG A 4 29.14 13.48 7.04
N LEU A 5 28.42 13.32 8.16
CA LEU A 5 27.52 12.18 8.38
C LEU A 5 26.38 12.12 7.36
N LYS A 6 25.82 13.28 6.98
CA LYS A 6 24.76 13.36 5.96
C LYS A 6 25.28 12.99 4.56
N LYS A 7 26.55 13.30 4.26
CA LYS A 7 27.22 12.94 3.01
C LYS A 7 27.47 11.43 2.93
N GLU A 8 28.03 10.84 3.99
CA GLU A 8 28.24 9.38 4.08
C GLU A 8 26.94 8.57 3.93
N ARG A 9 25.84 9.02 4.54
CA ARG A 9 24.55 8.32 4.43
C ARG A 9 23.99 8.34 3.00
N ARG A 10 24.22 9.43 2.27
CA ARG A 10 23.79 9.59 0.87
C ARG A 10 24.64 8.74 -0.07
N ASP A 11 25.93 8.61 0.20
CA ASP A 11 26.85 7.85 -0.64
C ASP A 11 26.57 6.33 -0.47
N LYS A 12 26.36 5.85 0.76
CA LYS A 12 25.90 4.47 1.03
C LYS A 12 24.58 4.12 0.34
N TRP A 13 23.63 5.07 0.28
CA TRP A 13 22.36 4.85 -0.42
C TRP A 13 22.55 4.72 -1.94
N LYS A 14 23.46 5.49 -2.53
CA LYS A 14 23.77 5.42 -3.96
C LYS A 14 24.46 4.10 -4.33
N ASP A 15 25.38 3.63 -3.51
CA ASP A 15 26.09 2.37 -3.74
C ASP A 15 25.13 1.17 -3.67
N SER A 16 24.16 1.19 -2.73
CA SER A 16 23.12 0.16 -2.62
C SER A 16 22.17 0.10 -3.83
N LYS A 17 21.96 1.22 -4.53
CA LYS A 17 21.14 1.25 -5.75
C LYS A 17 21.93 0.76 -6.96
N LYS A 18 23.23 1.08 -7.02
CA LYS A 18 24.10 0.64 -8.10
C LYS A 18 24.34 -0.88 -8.08
N SER A 19 24.42 -1.49 -6.90
CA SER A 19 24.51 -2.96 -6.78
C SER A 19 23.19 -3.68 -7.06
N LYS A 20 22.03 -3.06 -6.77
CA LYS A 20 20.71 -3.62 -7.12
C LYS A 20 20.40 -3.59 -8.61
N SER A 21 20.86 -2.57 -9.32
CA SER A 21 20.69 -2.44 -10.77
C SER A 21 21.57 -3.39 -11.58
N ALA A 22 22.64 -3.94 -11.00
CA ALA A 22 23.57 -4.83 -11.70
C ALA A 22 23.17 -6.32 -11.64
N ASN A 23 22.08 -6.66 -10.95
CA ASN A 23 21.67 -8.05 -10.68
C ASN A 23 20.22 -8.36 -11.09
N ALA A 24 19.61 -7.52 -11.92
CA ALA A 24 18.35 -7.84 -12.60
C ALA A 24 18.69 -8.52 -13.93
N ASN A 25 18.85 -9.85 -13.89
CA ASN A 25 18.69 -10.66 -15.10
C ASN A 25 17.19 -10.81 -15.33
N ASP A 26 16.75 -10.32 -16.48
CA ASP A 26 15.39 -10.42 -16.98
C ASP A 26 14.98 -11.86 -17.26
N GLY A 27 13.68 -12.16 -17.10
CA GLY A 27 13.09 -13.40 -17.62
C GLY A 27 11.75 -13.79 -16.99
N ASP A 28 10.71 -12.99 -17.20
CA ASP A 28 9.47 -13.43 -17.88
C ASP A 28 8.52 -12.22 -18.02
N LEU A 29 8.83 -11.36 -18.99
CA LEU A 29 7.88 -10.37 -19.51
C LEU A 29 7.56 -10.82 -20.92
N ILE A 30 6.27 -11.06 -21.14
CA ILE A 30 5.68 -11.46 -22.42
C ILE A 30 6.23 -10.54 -23.51
N SER A 31 6.82 -11.16 -24.53
CA SER A 31 7.31 -10.47 -25.73
C SER A 31 6.14 -9.75 -26.42
N ASP A 32 6.34 -8.48 -26.78
CA ASP A 32 5.39 -7.61 -27.48
C ASP A 32 4.92 -8.15 -28.86
N ASN A 33 5.41 -9.32 -29.26
CA ASN A 33 5.10 -9.99 -30.53
C ASN A 33 4.05 -11.12 -30.41
N GLU A 34 3.48 -11.37 -29.21
CA GLU A 34 2.43 -12.38 -28.99
C GLU A 34 1.09 -11.79 -28.50
N LEU A 35 0.82 -10.51 -28.77
CA LEU A 35 -0.49 -9.92 -28.51
C LEU A 35 -1.45 -10.23 -29.67
N ASP A 36 -2.59 -10.84 -29.35
CA ASP A 36 -3.69 -11.07 -30.29
C ASP A 36 -4.09 -9.73 -30.93
N PRO A 37 -4.13 -9.61 -32.28
CA PRO A 37 -4.49 -8.38 -32.97
C PRO A 37 -5.90 -7.86 -32.62
N THR A 38 -6.74 -8.69 -32.00
CA THR A 38 -8.04 -8.27 -31.45
C THR A 38 -7.91 -7.44 -30.16
N ILE A 39 -6.94 -7.74 -29.31
CA ILE A 39 -6.64 -6.97 -28.08
C ILE A 39 -6.00 -5.63 -28.44
N ALA A 40 -5.18 -5.60 -29.49
CA ALA A 40 -4.54 -4.38 -29.99
C ALA A 40 -5.53 -3.37 -30.62
N ASN A 41 -6.75 -3.79 -30.98
CA ASN A 41 -7.80 -2.95 -31.57
C ASN A 41 -8.98 -2.69 -30.62
N ASP A 42 -8.87 -3.03 -29.34
CA ASP A 42 -9.93 -2.78 -28.39
C ASP A 42 -9.96 -1.30 -27.97
N ASN A 43 -11.08 -0.63 -28.28
CA ASN A 43 -11.37 0.75 -27.90
C ASN A 43 -11.24 1.00 -26.39
N PHE A 44 -11.35 -0.04 -25.56
CA PHE A 44 -11.15 0.06 -24.12
C PHE A 44 -9.69 0.41 -23.76
N PHE A 45 -8.70 -0.10 -24.50
CA PHE A 45 -7.28 0.12 -24.23
C PHE A 45 -6.67 1.24 -25.07
N THR A 46 -7.19 1.51 -26.27
CA THR A 46 -6.66 2.57 -27.16
C THR A 46 -6.98 3.97 -26.65
N TYR A 47 -8.18 4.21 -26.11
CA TYR A 47 -8.60 5.55 -25.66
C TYR A 47 -7.72 6.15 -24.55
N SER A 48 -7.09 5.29 -23.73
CA SER A 48 -6.15 5.72 -22.70
C SER A 48 -4.79 6.16 -23.26
N SER A 49 -4.49 5.82 -24.53
CA SER A 49 -3.23 6.10 -25.21
C SER A 49 -3.29 7.39 -26.04
N GLU A 50 -4.48 7.77 -26.52
CA GLU A 50 -4.67 8.97 -27.33
C GLU A 50 -4.44 10.28 -26.54
N ASP A 51 -4.68 10.32 -25.23
CA ASP A 51 -4.45 11.51 -24.40
C ASP A 51 -2.96 11.68 -23.99
N GLU A 52 -2.14 10.64 -24.17
CA GLU A 52 -0.68 10.69 -23.97
C GLU A 52 0.14 10.75 -25.28
N ASN A 53 -0.51 10.86 -26.45
CA ASN A 53 0.15 10.79 -27.76
C ASN A 53 0.81 12.11 -28.21
N GLN A 54 1.64 12.67 -27.34
CA GLN A 54 2.72 13.60 -27.69
C GLN A 54 4.07 13.12 -27.13
N GLN A 55 4.44 11.84 -27.25
CA GLN A 55 5.84 11.39 -27.21
C GLN A 55 5.99 9.87 -27.37
N SER A 56 6.02 9.37 -28.61
CA SER A 56 6.89 8.21 -28.93
C SER A 56 6.99 7.96 -30.44
N THR A 57 7.82 8.74 -31.12
CA THR A 57 8.52 8.21 -32.30
C THR A 57 9.94 7.85 -31.87
N TYR A 58 10.21 6.55 -31.80
CA TYR A 58 11.54 6.01 -31.50
C TYR A 58 12.48 6.30 -32.68
N GLN A 59 13.23 7.39 -32.58
CA GLN A 59 14.48 7.60 -33.31
C GLN A 59 15.60 7.79 -32.31
N THR A 60 16.45 6.76 -32.20
CA THR A 60 17.66 6.76 -31.40
C THR A 60 18.63 7.84 -31.88
N LYS A 61 18.72 8.96 -31.16
CA LYS A 61 19.90 9.84 -31.20
C LYS A 61 20.37 10.17 -29.79
N LYS A 62 21.52 9.59 -29.44
CA LYS A 62 22.34 10.02 -28.30
C LYS A 62 22.58 11.53 -28.40
N SER A 63 22.12 12.29 -27.42
CA SER A 63 22.76 13.54 -27.02
C SER A 63 22.70 13.64 -25.50
N GLY A 64 23.87 13.78 -24.90
CA GLY A 64 24.02 13.97 -23.46
C GLY A 64 23.40 15.30 -23.06
N GLY A 65 22.32 15.24 -22.29
CA GLY A 65 21.68 16.40 -21.68
C GLY A 65 21.28 16.06 -20.27
N SER A 66 22.01 16.62 -19.30
CA SER A 66 21.70 16.57 -17.87
C SER A 66 20.25 17.05 -17.63
N LYS A 67 19.31 16.11 -17.39
CA LYS A 67 17.99 16.44 -16.81
C LYS A 67 18.20 16.81 -15.33
N LYS A 68 18.70 18.02 -15.12
CA LYS A 68 18.59 18.75 -13.85
C LYS A 68 17.09 18.82 -13.53
N GLY A 69 16.66 18.13 -12.48
CA GLY A 69 15.26 18.08 -12.05
C GLY A 69 14.68 19.49 -11.96
N ALA A 70 13.80 19.83 -12.90
CA ALA A 70 13.06 21.07 -12.89
C ALA A 70 12.16 21.05 -11.65
N ARG A 71 12.36 22.04 -10.78
CA ARG A 71 11.55 22.21 -9.58
C ARG A 71 10.15 22.61 -10.05
N GLU A 72 9.16 21.75 -9.83
CA GLU A 72 7.76 22.04 -10.15
C GLU A 72 7.38 23.41 -9.61
N THR A 73 6.76 24.23 -10.46
CA THR A 73 6.27 25.54 -10.04
C THR A 73 5.06 25.39 -9.13
N LYS A 74 4.83 26.37 -8.24
CA LYS A 74 3.67 26.38 -7.35
C LYS A 74 2.34 26.31 -8.12
N SER A 75 2.31 26.76 -9.37
CA SER A 75 1.15 26.67 -10.28
C SER A 75 0.92 25.23 -10.74
N GLN A 76 1.96 24.53 -11.21
CA GLN A 76 1.88 23.14 -11.66
C GLN A 76 1.43 22.19 -10.53
N ARG A 77 1.93 22.39 -9.31
CA ARG A 77 1.48 21.61 -8.14
C ARG A 77 0.00 21.82 -7.82
N LYS A 78 -0.50 23.06 -7.93
CA LYS A 78 -1.92 23.36 -7.72
C LYS A 78 -2.80 22.73 -8.80
N GLN A 79 -2.35 22.75 -10.06
CA GLN A 79 -3.06 22.11 -11.16
C GLN A 79 -3.13 20.60 -10.96
N ARG A 80 -2.01 19.94 -10.62
CA ARG A 80 -2.00 18.51 -10.26
C ARG A 80 -2.97 18.17 -9.13
N GLN A 81 -2.96 18.94 -8.04
CA GLN A 81 -3.87 18.73 -6.92
C GLN A 81 -5.35 18.92 -7.30
N ASN A 82 -5.64 19.84 -8.21
CA ASN A 82 -7.00 20.09 -8.67
C ASN A 82 -7.48 18.96 -9.61
N ILE A 83 -6.59 18.43 -10.44
CA ILE A 83 -6.86 17.26 -11.28
C ILE A 83 -7.11 16.03 -10.40
N GLU A 84 -6.20 15.74 -9.47
CA GLU A 84 -6.32 14.62 -8.52
C GLU A 84 -7.59 14.71 -7.67
N ALA A 85 -7.98 15.92 -7.26
CA ALA A 85 -9.23 16.15 -6.54
C ALA A 85 -10.48 15.92 -7.40
N LYS A 86 -10.45 16.29 -8.69
CA LYS A 86 -11.55 16.04 -9.64
C LYS A 86 -11.69 14.55 -9.95
N GLU A 87 -10.58 13.88 -10.24
CA GLU A 87 -10.54 12.44 -10.47
C GLU A 87 -11.07 11.67 -9.25
N HIS A 88 -10.65 12.06 -8.04
CA HIS A 88 -11.19 11.46 -6.82
C HIS A 88 -12.69 11.68 -6.65
N ALA A 89 -13.19 12.89 -6.94
CA ALA A 89 -14.62 13.21 -6.83
C ALA A 89 -15.47 12.45 -7.87
N GLU A 90 -14.95 12.24 -9.07
CA GLU A 90 -15.62 11.45 -10.11
C GLU A 90 -15.66 9.97 -9.74
N LEU A 91 -14.55 9.42 -9.22
CA LEU A 91 -14.50 8.06 -8.68
C LEU A 91 -15.47 7.87 -7.51
N GLU A 92 -15.58 8.87 -6.63
CA GLU A 92 -16.53 8.86 -5.51
C GLU A 92 -17.99 8.79 -6.00
N LEU A 93 -18.37 9.55 -7.03
CA LEU A 93 -19.71 9.50 -7.63
C LEU A 93 -20.04 8.14 -8.25
N LEU A 94 -19.06 7.47 -8.88
CA LEU A 94 -19.24 6.13 -9.46
C LEU A 94 -19.39 5.05 -8.38
N LEU A 95 -18.75 5.23 -7.23
CA LEU A 95 -18.86 4.34 -6.07
C LEU A 95 -20.15 4.56 -5.28
N ASP A 96 -20.72 5.77 -5.29
CA ASP A 96 -21.93 6.14 -4.54
C ASP A 96 -23.25 5.64 -5.18
N GLY A 97 -23.19 4.53 -5.93
CA GLY A 97 -24.36 3.82 -6.42
C GLY A 97 -25.28 3.33 -5.28
N PRO A 98 -26.47 2.76 -5.58
CA PRO A 98 -27.51 2.42 -4.60
C PRO A 98 -27.12 1.39 -3.53
N GLU A 99 -25.89 0.86 -3.56
CA GLU A 99 -25.27 0.02 -2.52
C GLU A 99 -24.43 0.82 -1.50
N SER A 100 -24.40 2.15 -1.58
CA SER A 100 -23.68 3.12 -0.72
C SER A 100 -23.89 2.95 0.80
N SER A 101 -24.93 2.23 1.24
CA SER A 101 -25.11 1.86 2.64
C SER A 101 -24.10 0.79 3.14
N ARG A 102 -23.29 0.19 2.27
CA ARG A 102 -22.26 -0.77 2.67
C ARG A 102 -21.02 -0.03 3.16
N LYS A 103 -20.85 0.04 4.48
CA LYS A 103 -19.59 0.46 5.12
C LYS A 103 -18.45 -0.43 4.61
N HIS A 104 -17.56 0.11 3.79
CA HIS A 104 -16.39 -0.63 3.31
C HIS A 104 -15.43 -0.92 4.46
N PHE A 105 -14.81 -2.10 4.43
CA PHE A 105 -13.86 -2.52 5.47
C PHE A 105 -12.48 -1.91 5.20
N ASP A 106 -12.14 -0.85 5.92
CA ASP A 106 -10.81 -0.25 5.85
C ASP A 106 -9.97 -0.61 7.08
N LEU A 107 -9.04 -1.57 6.90
CA LEU A 107 -8.10 -1.97 7.96
C LEU A 107 -7.31 -0.79 8.54
N ASN A 108 -6.95 0.18 7.69
CA ASN A 108 -6.21 1.36 8.12
C ASN A 108 -7.03 2.25 9.06
N GLU A 109 -8.33 2.38 8.83
CA GLU A 109 -9.24 3.15 9.67
C GLU A 109 -9.47 2.46 11.01
N ILE A 110 -9.67 1.14 11.00
CA ILE A 110 -9.80 0.31 12.19
C ILE A 110 -8.54 0.43 13.07
N VAL A 111 -7.36 0.33 12.48
CA VAL A 111 -6.09 0.48 13.21
C VAL A 111 -5.93 1.89 13.78
N LYS A 112 -6.38 2.93 13.07
CA LYS A 112 -6.35 4.32 13.58
C LYS A 112 -7.36 4.51 14.72
N ALA A 113 -8.57 3.98 14.60
CA ALA A 113 -9.60 4.02 15.63
C ALA A 113 -9.13 3.33 16.91
N GLU A 114 -8.54 2.14 16.80
CA GLU A 114 -8.04 1.37 17.94
C GLU A 114 -6.87 2.07 18.65
N LYS A 115 -6.00 2.76 17.91
CA LYS A 115 -4.93 3.60 18.49
C LYS A 115 -5.49 4.81 19.25
N LYS A 116 -6.57 5.42 18.75
CA LYS A 116 -7.22 6.58 19.37
C LYS A 116 -7.96 6.16 20.65
N LYS A 117 -8.64 5.00 20.65
CA LYS A 117 -9.36 4.45 21.82
C LYS A 117 -8.48 4.27 23.05
N GLY A 118 -7.20 3.93 22.86
CA GLY A 118 -6.23 3.81 23.96
C GLY A 118 -5.79 5.14 24.59
N ARG A 119 -6.02 6.28 23.93
CA ARG A 119 -5.67 7.62 24.42
C ARG A 119 -6.92 8.28 24.96
N LYS A 120 -7.16 8.19 26.28
CA LYS A 120 -8.33 8.71 27.02
C LYS A 120 -8.65 10.22 26.88
N ARG A 121 -8.07 10.96 25.92
CA ARG A 121 -8.14 12.44 25.88
C ARG A 121 -9.17 13.04 24.93
N ASP A 122 -9.71 12.31 23.95
CA ASP A 122 -10.63 12.93 22.98
C ASP A 122 -12.07 12.43 23.15
N LYS A 123 -12.86 13.17 23.93
CA LYS A 123 -14.33 13.01 24.06
C LYS A 123 -15.10 13.31 22.75
N HIS A 124 -14.41 13.76 21.69
CA HIS A 124 -14.99 14.09 20.39
C HIS A 124 -14.76 13.03 19.29
N ALA A 125 -14.25 11.85 19.63
CA ALA A 125 -14.04 10.76 18.67
C ALA A 125 -15.34 10.03 18.25
N LYS A 126 -16.47 10.74 18.10
CA LYS A 126 -17.77 10.16 17.71
C LYS A 126 -17.82 9.65 16.26
N ASN A 127 -16.84 9.99 15.43
CA ASN A 127 -16.77 9.59 14.02
C ASN A 127 -15.71 8.52 13.77
N THR A 128 -15.42 7.65 14.75
CA THR A 128 -14.56 6.48 14.50
C THR A 128 -15.42 5.33 14.01
N VAL A 129 -15.02 4.71 12.89
CA VAL A 129 -15.58 3.45 12.39
C VAL A 129 -15.76 2.48 13.57
N GLU A 130 -17.01 2.09 13.82
CA GLU A 130 -17.34 1.09 14.84
C GLU A 130 -16.92 -0.28 14.32
N ASP A 131 -16.02 -0.94 15.05
CA ASP A 131 -15.54 -2.29 14.74
C ASP A 131 -16.40 -3.33 15.48
N ASP A 132 -17.49 -3.74 14.82
CA ASP A 132 -18.44 -4.75 15.30
C ASP A 132 -17.98 -6.19 15.04
N PHE A 133 -16.81 -6.37 14.42
CA PHE A 133 -16.29 -7.69 14.10
C PHE A 133 -15.95 -8.47 15.37
N LYS A 134 -16.49 -9.69 15.47
CA LYS A 134 -16.21 -10.66 16.54
C LYS A 134 -15.62 -11.90 15.90
N LEU A 135 -14.42 -12.28 16.33
CA LEU A 135 -13.73 -13.45 15.81
C LEU A 135 -14.03 -14.68 16.67
N ASP A 136 -14.39 -15.79 16.04
CA ASP A 136 -14.49 -17.08 16.73
C ASP A 136 -13.10 -17.68 16.91
N VAL A 137 -12.65 -17.71 18.16
CA VAL A 137 -11.32 -18.17 18.54
C VAL A 137 -11.24 -19.71 18.61
N ASN A 138 -12.39 -20.39 18.64
CA ASN A 138 -12.47 -21.85 18.69
C ASN A 138 -12.56 -22.48 17.29
N ASP A 139 -12.56 -21.67 16.22
CA ASP A 139 -12.59 -22.19 14.86
C ASP A 139 -11.34 -23.04 14.58
N PRO A 140 -11.51 -24.30 14.09
CA PRO A 140 -10.40 -25.21 13.81
C PRO A 140 -9.40 -24.64 12.79
N ARG A 141 -9.80 -23.69 11.93
CA ARG A 141 -8.89 -23.01 10.99
C ARG A 141 -7.79 -22.23 11.70
N PHE A 142 -8.02 -21.78 12.93
CA PHE A 142 -7.01 -21.12 13.76
C PHE A 142 -6.20 -22.10 14.62
N GLY A 143 -6.46 -23.41 14.58
CA GLY A 143 -5.74 -24.40 15.40
C GLY A 143 -4.21 -24.36 15.19
N ALA A 144 -3.78 -24.18 13.94
CA ALA A 144 -2.36 -24.09 13.59
C ALA A 144 -1.65 -22.88 14.24
N LEU A 145 -2.38 -21.79 14.52
CA LEU A 145 -1.89 -20.58 15.18
C LEU A 145 -1.47 -20.84 16.64
N PHE A 146 -2.16 -21.77 17.31
CA PHE A 146 -1.94 -22.09 18.72
C PHE A 146 -0.96 -23.24 18.91
N ASN A 147 -0.95 -24.19 17.99
CA ASN A 147 -0.18 -25.43 18.14
C ASN A 147 1.22 -25.35 17.54
N SER A 148 1.41 -24.56 16.48
CA SER A 148 2.69 -24.51 15.75
C SER A 148 3.41 -23.18 15.97
N HIS A 149 4.73 -23.25 16.14
CA HIS A 149 5.56 -22.05 16.29
C HIS A 149 5.64 -21.22 14.99
N ASN A 150 5.60 -21.88 13.83
CA ASN A 150 5.74 -21.23 12.52
C ASN A 150 4.63 -20.21 12.23
N PHE A 151 3.45 -20.41 12.80
CA PHE A 151 2.31 -19.51 12.63
C PHE A 151 2.05 -18.62 13.86
N ALA A 152 2.91 -18.65 14.88
CA ALA A 152 2.71 -17.88 16.11
C ALA A 152 2.74 -16.37 15.84
N ILE A 153 1.77 -15.63 16.39
CA ILE A 153 1.68 -14.17 16.25
C ILE A 153 2.73 -13.50 17.13
N ASP A 154 3.67 -12.79 16.52
CA ASP A 154 4.67 -11.99 17.22
C ASP A 154 4.29 -10.49 17.29
N PRO A 155 4.04 -9.94 18.49
CA PRO A 155 3.77 -8.50 18.67
C PRO A 155 4.94 -7.57 18.29
N ASN A 156 6.17 -8.09 18.17
CA ASN A 156 7.37 -7.34 17.81
C ASN A 156 7.57 -7.24 16.29
N ASN A 157 6.84 -8.04 15.49
CA ASN A 157 6.91 -7.97 14.05
C ASN A 157 6.29 -6.65 13.52
N PRO A 158 6.95 -5.89 12.63
CA PRO A 158 6.41 -4.64 12.09
C PRO A 158 5.09 -4.81 11.31
N ASN A 159 4.82 -6.02 10.81
CA ASN A 159 3.56 -6.34 10.12
C ASN A 159 2.39 -6.53 11.09
N PHE A 160 2.66 -6.67 12.39
CA PHE A 160 1.64 -6.85 13.41
C PHE A 160 0.73 -5.62 13.54
N LYS A 161 -0.56 -5.80 13.29
CA LYS A 161 -1.59 -4.77 13.48
C LYS A 161 -2.35 -5.06 14.76
N LYS A 162 -2.29 -4.11 15.70
CA LYS A 162 -2.99 -4.17 16.99
C LYS A 162 -4.49 -3.88 16.83
N THR A 163 -5.22 -4.76 16.16
CA THR A 163 -6.70 -4.72 16.07
C THR A 163 -7.33 -5.43 17.26
N LYS A 164 -8.65 -5.29 17.45
CA LYS A 164 -9.40 -5.95 18.53
C LYS A 164 -9.33 -7.49 18.43
N ALA A 165 -9.66 -8.04 17.26
CA ALA A 165 -9.58 -9.49 17.00
C ALA A 165 -8.17 -10.06 17.22
N MET A 166 -7.11 -9.32 16.83
CA MET A 166 -5.73 -9.78 17.02
C MET A 166 -5.34 -9.84 18.51
N LYS A 167 -5.89 -8.95 19.35
CA LYS A 167 -5.71 -9.02 20.82
C LYS A 167 -6.44 -10.20 21.42
N GLU A 168 -7.64 -10.52 20.94
CA GLU A 168 -8.41 -11.68 21.38
C GLU A 168 -7.65 -12.98 21.08
N LEU A 169 -7.15 -13.15 19.86
CA LEU A 169 -6.29 -14.29 19.47
C LEU A 169 -5.06 -14.45 20.36
N LEU A 170 -4.32 -13.35 20.62
CA LEU A 170 -3.16 -13.37 21.50
C LEU A 170 -3.53 -13.72 22.94
N SER A 171 -4.68 -13.25 23.43
CA SER A 171 -5.14 -13.55 24.78
C SER A 171 -5.46 -15.03 24.94
N GLU A 172 -6.09 -15.64 23.93
CA GLU A 172 -6.39 -17.07 23.94
C GLU A 172 -5.14 -17.93 23.80
N SER A 173 -4.24 -17.59 22.88
CA SER A 173 -2.95 -18.28 22.75
C SER A 173 -2.22 -18.34 24.10
N ARG A 174 -2.16 -17.21 24.83
CA ARG A 174 -1.57 -17.17 26.17
C ARG A 174 -2.32 -18.02 27.19
N LYS A 175 -3.64 -18.09 27.13
CA LYS A 175 -4.43 -18.96 28.03
C LYS A 175 -4.09 -20.44 27.78
N ARG A 176 -4.08 -20.87 26.52
CA ARG A 176 -3.78 -22.27 26.16
C ARG A 176 -2.37 -22.69 26.56
N HIS A 177 -1.38 -21.81 26.40
CA HIS A 177 -0.01 -22.09 26.85
C HIS A 177 0.14 -22.13 28.37
N LYS A 178 -0.66 -21.37 29.13
CA LYS A 178 -0.67 -21.47 30.59
C LYS A 178 -1.26 -22.81 31.04
N THR A 179 -2.41 -23.20 30.48
CA THR A 179 -3.06 -24.46 30.83
C THR A 179 -2.30 -25.71 30.41
N SER A 180 -1.36 -25.62 29.45
CA SER A 180 -0.51 -26.75 29.06
C SER A 180 0.73 -26.92 29.94
N PHE A 181 1.05 -25.94 30.77
CA PHE A 181 2.26 -25.93 31.60
C PHE A 181 1.97 -26.26 33.08
N ASP A 182 0.71 -26.13 33.50
CA ASP A 182 0.18 -26.72 34.75
C ASP A 182 -0.20 -28.19 34.53
#